data_AF-A0A521HXF9-F1
#
_entry.id   AF-A0A521HXF9-F1
#
_cell.length_a   1.000
_cell.length_b   1.000
_cell.length_c   1.000
_cell.angle_alpha   90.00
_cell.angle_beta   90.00
_cell.angle_gamma   90.00
#
_symmetry.space_group_name_H-M   'P 1'
#
loop_
_entity.id
_entity.type
_entity.pdbx_description
1 polymer ?
#
loop_
_entity_poly.entity_id
_entity_poly.type
_entity_poly.pdbx_seq_one_letter_code
_entity_poly.pdbx_strand_id
1 'polypeptide(L)'
;MAYDFRAATLPNALNQILFAQLIRHADEDADAFWFKHALVQDTAYASLLRHDRKRLHRLVAETLEQTTPERRDELAPRLAEHFDEAGETQRALFYFQRAAENAAARYANQEALDFYTRALDAAEELQADTRDSLYRARGMVYERIGEFEHARADLETARRIAQETGDAHAEWQSLLDLGYAWASRDYARTGEYYEKALELARASGDDARLAHTLNRVGNWHVNNDEPQRAVSYHTEALRMFEAQENARGIAETRDLLSMANWLGADYLAAEEHANAARAQFEALGDSLAVVNIQAIGDLKYGLLQGDTIVTAPRPQNVQHGDTAILERLQQLGWRAGEAFSSMVLGEGFATAGEYARGLELERAAMATAREINHRQWLAGATMLHGEILARVLNFETALLSLENALTLARELGSMHWTRTGSGFFAAALIAQNDFTRATEILDTALPSDARALSVGQRQVWAARAELALAQHDAARALHALTQLMRDAANVTATTVIPRVWILRARALALQNDLQAAEPLLRAAHLEAHNTHQPGWEWRSAAYLAQVYRAQGRDADAEREANAAQNIVKTLADNLNDLTARETFVTRAREIIWGA
;
A
#
# COMPACT_ATOMS: atom_id res chain seq x y z
N MET A 1 -35.51 -60.31 -27.47
CA MET A 1 -36.31 -60.14 -26.23
C MET A 1 -36.44 -58.65 -26.02
N ALA A 2 -37.60 -58.06 -26.36
CA ALA A 2 -37.83 -56.64 -26.16
C ALA A 2 -38.12 -56.41 -24.67
N TYR A 3 -37.19 -55.79 -23.96
CA TYR A 3 -37.38 -55.45 -22.56
C TYR A 3 -38.40 -54.31 -22.45
N ASP A 4 -39.47 -54.52 -21.70
CA ASP A 4 -40.46 -53.49 -21.41
C ASP A 4 -39.94 -52.60 -20.27
N PHE A 5 -39.39 -51.45 -20.66
CA PHE A 5 -38.81 -50.48 -19.73
C PHE A 5 -39.87 -49.69 -18.93
N ARG A 6 -41.18 -49.84 -19.22
CA ARG A 6 -42.22 -48.99 -18.64
C ARG A 6 -42.77 -49.47 -17.29
N ALA A 7 -42.39 -50.67 -16.83
CA ALA A 7 -42.91 -51.30 -15.61
C ALA A 7 -41.83 -51.68 -14.57
N ALA A 8 -40.57 -51.26 -14.75
CA ALA A 8 -39.48 -51.64 -13.84
C ALA A 8 -39.41 -50.73 -12.60
N THR A 9 -39.21 -51.32 -11.42
CA THR A 9 -38.79 -50.57 -10.22
C THR A 9 -37.37 -50.02 -10.44
N LEU A 10 -37.02 -48.88 -9.82
CA LEU A 10 -35.71 -48.23 -9.98
C LEU A 10 -34.51 -49.21 -9.82
N PRO A 11 -34.48 -50.10 -8.81
CA PRO A 11 -33.39 -51.07 -8.69
C PRO A 11 -33.30 -52.06 -9.87
N ASN A 12 -34.46 -52.47 -10.41
CA ASN A 12 -34.50 -53.40 -11.53
C ASN A 12 -34.04 -52.70 -12.84
N ALA A 13 -34.42 -51.43 -13.02
CA ALA A 13 -33.95 -50.63 -14.15
C ALA A 13 -32.43 -50.37 -14.09
N LEU A 14 -31.89 -49.99 -12.93
CA LEU A 14 -30.44 -49.79 -12.73
C LEU A 14 -29.66 -51.08 -13.01
N ASN A 15 -30.12 -52.22 -12.49
CA ASN A 15 -29.49 -53.52 -12.74
C ASN A 15 -29.49 -53.90 -14.23
N GLN A 16 -30.55 -53.57 -14.97
CA GLN A 16 -30.60 -53.82 -16.42
C GLN A 16 -29.59 -52.96 -17.18
N ILE A 17 -29.47 -51.67 -16.84
CA ILE A 17 -28.56 -50.73 -17.51
C ILE A 17 -27.08 -51.03 -17.15
N LEU A 18 -26.84 -51.48 -15.90
CA LEU A 18 -25.55 -52.05 -15.47
C LEU A 18 -25.18 -53.30 -16.27
N PHE A 19 -26.10 -54.26 -16.40
CA PHE A 19 -25.86 -55.48 -17.17
C PHE A 19 -25.60 -55.18 -18.65
N ALA A 20 -26.30 -54.20 -19.21
CA ALA A 20 -26.08 -53.66 -20.55
C ALA A 20 -24.76 -52.88 -20.71
N GLN A 21 -23.98 -52.71 -19.64
CA GLN A 21 -22.68 -52.02 -19.63
C GLN A 21 -22.77 -50.56 -20.10
N LEU A 22 -23.88 -49.87 -19.82
CA LEU A 22 -24.04 -48.45 -20.14
C LEU A 22 -23.68 -47.55 -18.95
N ILE A 23 -23.84 -48.06 -17.72
CA ILE A 23 -23.40 -47.43 -16.48
C ILE A 23 -22.48 -48.37 -15.69
N ARG A 24 -21.77 -47.84 -14.70
CA ARG A 24 -20.96 -48.56 -13.70
C ARG A 24 -21.19 -47.94 -12.33
N HIS A 25 -20.91 -48.68 -11.26
CA HIS A 25 -20.84 -48.10 -9.92
C HIS A 25 -19.73 -47.05 -9.83
N ALA A 26 -19.92 -46.05 -8.97
CA ALA A 26 -18.86 -45.18 -8.53
C ALA A 26 -17.87 -45.94 -7.66
N ASP A 27 -16.59 -45.61 -7.78
CA ASP A 27 -15.51 -46.38 -7.15
C ASP A 27 -15.57 -46.34 -5.60
N GLU A 28 -16.25 -45.33 -5.02
CA GLU A 28 -16.30 -45.10 -3.56
C GLU A 28 -17.70 -45.17 -2.93
N ASP A 29 -18.77 -45.25 -3.74
CA ASP A 29 -20.15 -45.24 -3.24
C ASP A 29 -21.01 -46.24 -4.04
N ALA A 30 -21.54 -47.24 -3.33
CA ALA A 30 -22.33 -48.32 -3.90
C ALA A 30 -23.67 -47.82 -4.48
N ASP A 31 -24.19 -46.69 -3.98
CA ASP A 31 -25.44 -46.09 -4.42
C ASP A 31 -25.24 -45.01 -5.51
N ALA A 32 -23.99 -44.73 -5.89
CA ALA A 32 -23.65 -43.81 -6.98
C ALA A 32 -23.28 -44.54 -8.27
N PHE A 33 -23.65 -43.95 -9.41
CA PHE A 33 -23.46 -44.54 -10.73
C PHE A 33 -22.84 -43.53 -11.70
N TRP A 34 -21.94 -44.00 -12.56
CA TRP A 34 -21.38 -43.24 -13.67
C TRP A 34 -21.80 -43.86 -15.00
N PHE A 35 -22.05 -43.02 -16.02
CA PHE A 35 -22.06 -43.50 -17.39
C PHE A 35 -20.67 -44.01 -17.78
N LYS A 36 -20.59 -45.13 -18.49
CA LYS A 36 -19.31 -45.68 -18.95
C LYS A 36 -18.65 -44.81 -20.03
N HIS A 37 -19.44 -44.08 -20.80
CA HIS A 37 -18.97 -43.17 -21.84
C HIS A 37 -19.82 -41.89 -21.85
N ALA A 38 -19.18 -40.72 -21.94
CA ALA A 38 -19.87 -39.43 -22.04
C ALA A 38 -20.86 -39.38 -23.21
N LEU A 39 -20.49 -39.96 -24.37
CA LEU A 39 -21.38 -40.01 -25.53
C LEU A 39 -22.69 -40.78 -25.26
N VAL A 40 -22.66 -41.81 -24.41
CA VAL A 40 -23.87 -42.56 -24.01
C VAL A 40 -24.77 -41.67 -23.17
N GLN A 41 -24.20 -40.92 -22.21
CA GLN A 41 -24.92 -39.93 -21.42
C GLN A 41 -25.55 -38.87 -22.32
N ASP A 42 -24.77 -38.28 -23.23
CA ASP A 42 -25.22 -37.22 -24.12
C ASP A 42 -26.32 -37.70 -25.07
N THR A 43 -26.17 -38.91 -25.64
CA THR A 43 -27.18 -39.49 -26.53
C THR A 43 -28.46 -39.82 -25.78
N ALA A 44 -28.35 -40.41 -24.58
CA ALA A 44 -29.51 -40.70 -23.73
C ALA A 44 -30.23 -39.40 -23.34
N TYR A 45 -29.48 -38.39 -22.93
CA TYR A 45 -29.98 -37.08 -22.56
C TYR A 45 -30.67 -36.36 -23.74
N ALA A 46 -30.04 -36.37 -24.92
CA ALA A 46 -30.59 -35.77 -26.14
C ALA A 46 -31.82 -36.51 -26.68
N SER A 47 -31.99 -37.80 -26.34
CA SER A 47 -33.17 -38.58 -26.73
C SER A 47 -34.44 -38.23 -25.93
N LEU A 48 -34.30 -37.55 -24.79
CA LEU A 48 -35.43 -37.11 -23.97
C LEU A 48 -36.17 -35.95 -24.63
N LEU A 49 -37.51 -35.98 -24.56
CA LEU A 49 -38.32 -34.84 -24.98
C LEU A 49 -37.99 -33.62 -24.11
N ARG A 50 -37.96 -32.42 -24.70
CA ARG A 50 -37.65 -31.16 -24.00
C ARG A 50 -38.47 -30.97 -22.71
N HIS A 51 -39.76 -31.31 -22.75
CA HIS A 51 -40.65 -31.26 -21.59
C HIS A 51 -40.21 -32.21 -20.47
N ASP A 52 -39.89 -33.47 -20.80
CA ASP A 52 -39.50 -34.48 -19.82
C ASP A 52 -38.14 -34.16 -19.21
N ARG A 53 -37.22 -33.63 -20.02
CA ARG A 53 -35.92 -33.13 -19.56
C ARG A 53 -36.09 -32.01 -18.53
N LYS A 54 -36.88 -30.98 -18.84
CA LYS A 54 -37.19 -29.89 -17.89
C LYS A 54 -37.75 -30.42 -16.58
N ARG A 55 -38.72 -31.35 -16.66
CA ARG A 55 -39.33 -31.98 -15.49
C ARG A 55 -38.32 -32.75 -14.65
N LEU A 56 -37.44 -33.52 -15.28
CA LEU A 56 -36.41 -34.30 -14.59
C LEU A 56 -35.37 -33.40 -13.92
N HIS A 57 -34.93 -32.33 -14.59
CA HIS A 57 -34.04 -31.33 -14.00
C HIS A 57 -34.66 -30.67 -12.76
N ARG A 58 -35.93 -30.27 -12.83
CA ARG A 58 -36.66 -29.73 -11.67
C ARG A 58 -36.68 -30.73 -10.52
N LEU A 59 -37.03 -31.99 -10.80
CA LEU A 59 -37.12 -33.03 -9.78
C LEU A 59 -35.76 -33.29 -9.10
N VAL A 60 -34.68 -33.36 -9.87
CA VAL A 60 -33.32 -33.54 -9.33
C VAL A 60 -32.97 -32.37 -8.41
N ALA A 61 -33.19 -31.14 -8.87
CA ALA A 61 -32.86 -29.94 -8.11
C ALA A 61 -33.67 -29.84 -6.81
N GLU A 62 -34.98 -30.08 -6.86
CA GLU A 62 -35.85 -30.09 -5.67
C GLU A 62 -35.45 -31.18 -4.68
N THR A 63 -35.08 -32.36 -5.17
CA THR A 63 -34.61 -33.46 -4.32
C THR A 63 -33.32 -33.04 -3.62
N LEU A 64 -32.32 -32.56 -4.35
CA LEU A 64 -31.04 -32.09 -3.78
C LEU A 64 -31.26 -30.99 -2.73
N GLU A 65 -32.10 -30.01 -3.03
CA GLU A 65 -32.40 -28.90 -2.13
C GLU A 65 -33.10 -29.36 -0.84
N GLN A 66 -33.94 -30.39 -0.91
CA GLN A 66 -34.71 -30.92 0.23
C GLN A 66 -33.91 -31.91 1.07
N THR A 67 -33.10 -32.78 0.44
CA THR A 67 -32.40 -33.86 1.15
C THR A 67 -31.05 -33.44 1.72
N THR A 68 -30.48 -32.32 1.27
CA THR A 68 -29.16 -31.84 1.72
C THR A 68 -29.16 -30.34 2.07
N PRO A 69 -30.02 -29.89 2.99
CA PRO A 69 -30.15 -28.47 3.34
C PRO A 69 -28.84 -27.85 3.86
N GLU A 70 -28.03 -28.62 4.58
CA GLU A 70 -26.72 -28.22 5.11
C GLU A 70 -25.62 -28.06 4.05
N ARG A 71 -25.81 -28.62 2.84
CA ARG A 71 -24.84 -28.54 1.73
C ARG A 71 -25.30 -27.64 0.59
N ARG A 72 -26.37 -26.86 0.77
CA ARG A 72 -26.93 -26.00 -0.30
C ARG A 72 -25.91 -25.05 -0.92
N ASP A 73 -24.97 -24.55 -0.12
CA ASP A 73 -23.96 -23.59 -0.58
C ASP A 73 -22.88 -24.29 -1.42
N GLU A 74 -22.48 -25.49 -1.00
CA GLU A 74 -21.57 -26.36 -1.75
C GLU A 74 -22.20 -26.81 -3.07
N LEU A 75 -23.50 -27.12 -3.05
CA LEU A 75 -24.26 -27.58 -4.21
C LEU A 75 -24.84 -26.45 -5.07
N ALA A 76 -24.63 -25.18 -4.71
CA ALA A 76 -25.20 -24.04 -5.41
C ALA A 76 -24.92 -24.07 -6.93
N PRO A 77 -23.70 -24.35 -7.43
CA PRO A 77 -23.45 -24.49 -8.86
C PRO A 77 -24.35 -25.52 -9.55
N ARG A 78 -24.50 -26.71 -8.96
CA ARG A 78 -25.31 -27.81 -9.52
C ARG A 78 -26.80 -27.49 -9.46
N LEU A 79 -27.26 -26.91 -8.34
CA LEU A 79 -28.65 -26.48 -8.19
C LEU A 79 -29.00 -25.41 -9.23
N ALA A 80 -28.10 -24.45 -9.46
CA ALA A 80 -28.29 -23.41 -10.46
C ALA A 80 -28.44 -24.00 -11.88
N GLU A 81 -27.55 -24.90 -12.29
CA GLU A 81 -27.63 -25.57 -13.59
C GLU A 81 -28.92 -26.38 -13.77
N HIS A 82 -29.33 -27.15 -12.75
CA HIS A 82 -30.57 -27.91 -12.86
C HIS A 82 -31.82 -27.02 -12.89
N PHE A 83 -31.89 -25.92 -12.12
CA PHE A 83 -33.02 -25.00 -12.21
C PHE A 83 -33.05 -24.24 -13.54
N ASP A 84 -31.88 -23.87 -14.08
CA ASP A 84 -31.74 -23.23 -15.39
C ASP A 84 -32.26 -24.14 -16.52
N GLU A 85 -31.78 -25.38 -16.56
CA GLU A 85 -32.24 -26.39 -17.53
C GLU A 85 -33.72 -26.76 -17.35
N ALA A 86 -34.27 -26.65 -16.13
CA ALA A 86 -35.69 -26.80 -15.87
C ALA A 86 -36.52 -25.61 -16.40
N GLY A 87 -35.89 -24.47 -16.68
CA GLY A 87 -36.55 -23.20 -16.99
C GLY A 87 -37.19 -22.53 -15.78
N GLU A 88 -36.64 -22.75 -14.58
CA GLU A 88 -37.03 -22.11 -13.32
C GLU A 88 -36.14 -20.88 -13.07
N THR A 89 -36.26 -19.87 -13.94
CA THR A 89 -35.33 -18.72 -14.02
C THR A 89 -35.10 -18.03 -12.67
N GLN A 90 -36.13 -17.87 -11.84
CA GLN A 90 -36.02 -17.23 -10.51
C GLN A 90 -35.13 -18.04 -9.55
N ARG A 91 -35.23 -19.37 -9.56
CA ARG A 91 -34.42 -20.24 -8.69
C ARG A 91 -33.01 -20.39 -9.24
N ALA A 92 -32.88 -20.46 -10.56
CA ALA A 92 -31.59 -20.45 -11.24
C ALA A 92 -30.80 -19.17 -10.88
N LEU A 93 -31.43 -18.00 -10.99
CA LEU A 93 -30.86 -16.71 -10.56
C LEU A 93 -30.33 -16.76 -9.13
N PHE A 94 -31.17 -17.20 -8.18
CA PHE A 94 -30.78 -17.31 -6.78
C PHE A 94 -29.52 -18.17 -6.59
N TYR A 95 -29.46 -19.35 -7.21
CA TYR A 95 -28.32 -20.26 -7.05
C TYR A 95 -27.09 -19.85 -7.86
N PHE A 96 -27.23 -19.20 -9.03
CA PHE A 96 -26.09 -18.61 -9.75
C PHE A 96 -25.43 -17.51 -8.94
N GLN A 97 -26.23 -16.63 -8.32
CA GLN A 97 -25.70 -15.59 -7.45
C GLN A 97 -24.90 -16.21 -6.29
N ARG A 98 -25.44 -17.21 -5.59
CA ARG A 98 -24.73 -17.87 -4.49
C ARG A 98 -23.46 -18.60 -4.95
N ALA A 99 -23.52 -19.27 -6.10
CA ALA A 99 -22.35 -19.91 -6.70
C ALA A 99 -21.25 -18.89 -7.01
N ALA A 100 -21.63 -17.73 -7.57
CA ALA A 100 -20.72 -16.65 -7.88
C ALA A 100 -20.07 -16.04 -6.62
N GLU A 101 -20.88 -15.76 -5.59
CA GLU A 101 -20.40 -15.25 -4.30
C GLU A 101 -19.43 -16.23 -3.63
N ASN A 102 -19.74 -17.52 -3.64
CA ASN A 102 -18.87 -18.57 -3.08
C ASN A 102 -17.55 -18.68 -3.87
N ALA A 103 -17.60 -18.62 -5.20
CA ALA A 103 -16.41 -18.63 -6.04
C ALA A 103 -15.55 -17.36 -5.80
N ALA A 104 -16.17 -16.19 -5.73
CA ALA A 104 -15.49 -14.91 -5.49
C ALA A 104 -14.84 -14.85 -4.10
N ALA A 105 -15.48 -15.41 -3.06
CA ALA A 105 -14.95 -15.51 -1.71
C ALA A 105 -13.70 -16.41 -1.63
N ARG A 106 -13.59 -17.39 -2.53
CA ARG A 106 -12.45 -18.31 -2.65
C ARG A 106 -11.41 -17.85 -3.68
N TYR A 107 -11.55 -16.63 -4.22
CA TYR A 107 -10.70 -16.08 -5.28
C TYR A 107 -10.68 -16.90 -6.58
N ALA A 108 -11.69 -17.75 -6.80
CA ALA A 108 -11.92 -18.44 -8.07
C ALA A 108 -12.58 -17.46 -9.06
N ASN A 109 -11.83 -16.42 -9.46
CA ASN A 109 -12.38 -15.25 -10.13
C ASN A 109 -13.04 -15.59 -11.48
N GLN A 110 -12.47 -16.51 -12.26
CA GLN A 110 -13.07 -16.90 -13.55
C GLN A 110 -14.42 -17.59 -13.38
N GLU A 111 -14.52 -18.54 -12.44
CA GLU A 111 -15.79 -19.21 -12.12
C GLU A 111 -16.82 -18.20 -11.59
N ALA A 112 -16.38 -17.24 -10.75
CA ALA A 112 -17.25 -16.18 -10.27
C ALA A 112 -17.80 -15.32 -11.42
N LEU A 113 -16.97 -14.94 -12.40
CA LEU A 113 -17.39 -14.19 -13.57
C LEU A 113 -18.41 -14.96 -14.41
N ASP A 114 -18.20 -16.27 -14.61
CA ASP A 114 -19.12 -17.12 -15.37
C ASP A 114 -20.49 -17.21 -14.67
N PHE A 115 -20.49 -17.46 -13.35
CA PHE A 115 -21.74 -17.53 -12.58
C PHE A 115 -22.44 -16.16 -12.47
N TYR A 116 -21.71 -15.06 -12.24
CA TYR A 116 -22.32 -13.73 -12.23
C TYR A 116 -22.91 -13.36 -13.59
N THR A 117 -22.28 -13.78 -14.69
CA THR A 117 -22.81 -13.54 -16.04
C THR A 117 -24.12 -14.30 -16.25
N ARG A 118 -24.19 -15.57 -15.87
CA ARG A 118 -25.44 -16.35 -15.94
C ARG A 118 -26.52 -15.81 -14.99
N ALA A 119 -26.14 -15.35 -13.81
CA ALA A 119 -27.05 -14.66 -12.90
C ALA A 119 -27.60 -13.38 -13.53
N LEU A 120 -26.77 -12.58 -14.19
CA LEU A 120 -27.19 -11.37 -14.89
C LEU A 120 -28.12 -11.67 -16.06
N ASP A 121 -27.84 -12.70 -16.87
CA ASP A 121 -28.74 -13.12 -17.96
C ASP A 121 -30.13 -13.48 -17.42
N ALA A 122 -30.20 -14.26 -16.34
CA ALA A 122 -31.45 -14.62 -15.68
C ALA A 122 -32.14 -13.40 -15.05
N ALA A 123 -31.38 -12.47 -14.45
CA ALA A 123 -31.90 -11.26 -13.85
C ALA A 123 -32.46 -10.28 -14.90
N GLU A 124 -31.85 -10.17 -16.08
CA GLU A 124 -32.36 -9.36 -17.19
C GLU A 124 -33.63 -9.97 -17.79
N GLU A 125 -33.70 -11.30 -17.94
CA GLU A 125 -34.94 -11.99 -18.38
C GLU A 125 -36.11 -11.70 -17.42
N LEU A 126 -35.84 -11.71 -16.12
CA LEU A 126 -36.82 -11.47 -15.07
C LEU A 126 -37.09 -9.99 -14.78
N GLN A 127 -36.29 -9.07 -15.34
CA GLN A 127 -36.23 -7.66 -14.94
C GLN A 127 -36.07 -7.48 -13.42
N ALA A 128 -35.23 -8.32 -12.80
CA ALA A 128 -35.08 -8.38 -11.36
C ALA A 128 -34.51 -7.06 -10.79
N ASP A 129 -34.95 -6.69 -9.59
CA ASP A 129 -34.43 -5.51 -8.89
C ASP A 129 -32.99 -5.68 -8.41
N THR A 130 -32.44 -6.90 -8.42
CA THR A 130 -31.08 -7.22 -7.96
C THR A 130 -29.98 -6.96 -8.99
N ARG A 131 -30.32 -6.49 -10.20
CA ARG A 131 -29.37 -6.33 -11.31
C ARG A 131 -28.19 -5.42 -10.96
N ASP A 132 -28.46 -4.30 -10.29
CA ASP A 132 -27.43 -3.37 -9.82
C ASP A 132 -26.38 -4.09 -8.94
N SER A 133 -26.82 -4.89 -7.98
CA SER A 133 -25.94 -5.63 -7.06
C SER A 133 -25.09 -6.68 -7.79
N LEU A 134 -25.65 -7.34 -8.81
CA LEU A 134 -24.95 -8.33 -9.63
C LEU A 134 -23.91 -7.69 -10.54
N TYR A 135 -24.26 -6.59 -11.23
CA TYR A 135 -23.30 -5.83 -12.02
C TYR A 135 -22.17 -5.33 -11.12
N ARG A 136 -22.49 -4.77 -9.94
CA ARG A 136 -21.47 -4.30 -9.00
C ARG A 136 -20.54 -5.42 -8.55
N ALA A 137 -21.09 -6.57 -8.16
CA ALA A 137 -20.30 -7.71 -7.69
C ALA A 137 -19.37 -8.26 -8.79
N ARG A 138 -19.87 -8.41 -10.03
CA ARG A 138 -19.03 -8.81 -11.17
C ARG A 138 -17.96 -7.76 -11.49
N GLY A 139 -18.32 -6.48 -11.44
CA GLY A 139 -17.40 -5.36 -11.60
C GLY A 139 -16.24 -5.40 -10.60
N MET A 140 -16.51 -5.74 -9.33
CA MET A 140 -15.47 -5.93 -8.32
C MET A 140 -14.57 -7.15 -8.57
N VAL A 141 -15.10 -8.21 -9.19
CA VAL A 141 -14.26 -9.35 -9.62
C VAL A 141 -13.37 -8.96 -10.80
N TYR A 142 -13.89 -8.21 -11.78
CA TYR A 142 -13.08 -7.65 -12.87
C TYR A 142 -11.97 -6.72 -12.36
N GLU A 143 -12.29 -5.85 -11.38
CA GLU A 143 -11.31 -4.96 -10.76
C GLU A 143 -10.16 -5.77 -10.15
N ARG A 144 -10.49 -6.83 -9.39
CA ARG A 144 -9.52 -7.69 -8.73
C ARG A 144 -8.56 -8.39 -9.69
N ILE A 145 -9.01 -8.75 -10.89
CA ILE A 145 -8.17 -9.37 -11.92
C ILE A 145 -7.52 -8.34 -12.86
N GLY A 146 -7.73 -7.04 -12.64
CA GLY A 146 -7.11 -5.96 -13.40
C GLY A 146 -7.84 -5.57 -14.69
N GLU A 147 -9.02 -6.14 -14.96
CA GLU A 147 -9.85 -5.87 -16.14
C GLU A 147 -10.64 -4.56 -15.98
N PHE A 148 -9.91 -3.45 -16.01
CA PHE A 148 -10.43 -2.12 -15.65
C PHE A 148 -11.65 -1.69 -16.48
N GLU A 149 -11.62 -1.87 -17.80
CA GLU A 149 -12.75 -1.42 -18.65
C GLU A 149 -14.02 -2.21 -18.37
N HIS A 150 -13.91 -3.51 -18.12
CA HIS A 150 -15.04 -4.35 -17.72
C HIS A 150 -15.56 -3.95 -16.34
N ALA A 151 -14.65 -3.76 -15.36
CA ALA A 151 -15.01 -3.30 -14.03
C ALA A 151 -15.75 -1.96 -14.06
N ARG A 152 -15.20 -0.99 -14.78
CA ARG A 152 -15.79 0.35 -14.95
C ARG A 152 -17.17 0.27 -15.59
N ALA A 153 -17.32 -0.47 -16.69
CA ALA A 153 -18.60 -0.59 -17.39
C ALA A 153 -19.70 -1.24 -16.52
N ASP A 154 -19.35 -2.29 -15.78
CA ASP A 154 -20.27 -2.97 -14.87
C ASP A 154 -20.67 -2.04 -13.69
N LEU A 155 -19.70 -1.36 -13.07
CA LEU A 155 -19.97 -0.43 -11.97
C LEU A 155 -20.77 0.81 -12.42
N GLU A 156 -20.53 1.33 -13.62
CA GLU A 156 -21.35 2.40 -14.22
C GLU A 156 -22.77 1.93 -14.51
N THR A 157 -22.93 0.67 -14.96
CA THR A 157 -24.25 0.07 -15.19
C THR A 157 -25.00 -0.12 -13.88
N ALA A 158 -24.35 -0.64 -12.84
CA ALA A 158 -24.92 -0.78 -11.50
C ALA A 158 -25.41 0.57 -10.96
N ARG A 159 -24.56 1.61 -11.07
CA ARG A 159 -24.92 2.96 -10.66
C ARG A 159 -26.11 3.51 -11.43
N ARG A 160 -26.17 3.32 -12.75
CA ARG A 160 -27.29 3.78 -13.59
C ARG A 160 -28.60 3.10 -13.19
N ILE A 161 -28.57 1.79 -12.96
CA ILE A 161 -29.76 1.05 -12.50
C ILE A 161 -30.22 1.57 -11.14
N ALA A 162 -29.31 1.77 -10.19
CA ALA A 162 -29.63 2.35 -8.88
C ALA A 162 -30.26 3.75 -8.97
N GLN A 163 -29.80 4.57 -9.91
CA GLN A 163 -30.42 5.88 -10.19
C GLN A 163 -31.82 5.75 -10.80
N GLU A 164 -32.01 4.81 -11.73
CA GLU A 164 -33.30 4.54 -12.38
C GLU A 164 -34.34 3.99 -11.38
N THR A 165 -33.91 3.19 -10.40
CA THR A 165 -34.78 2.63 -9.35
C THR A 165 -34.93 3.53 -8.13
N GLY A 166 -34.11 4.58 -8.01
CA GLY A 166 -34.08 5.49 -6.86
C GLY A 166 -33.45 4.89 -5.60
N ASP A 167 -32.64 3.83 -5.75
CA ASP A 167 -31.89 3.23 -4.63
C ASP A 167 -30.61 4.04 -4.34
N ALA A 168 -30.73 4.99 -3.42
CA ALA A 168 -29.62 5.83 -2.99
C ALA A 168 -28.49 5.04 -2.27
N HIS A 169 -28.77 3.86 -1.72
CA HIS A 169 -27.73 3.01 -1.12
C HIS A 169 -26.88 2.33 -2.18
N ALA A 170 -27.52 1.70 -3.16
CA ALA A 170 -26.83 1.10 -4.28
C ALA A 170 -26.05 2.12 -5.12
N GLU A 171 -26.59 3.33 -5.32
CA GLU A 171 -25.88 4.40 -6.02
C GLU A 171 -24.61 4.80 -5.26
N TRP A 172 -24.73 5.04 -3.95
CA TRP A 172 -23.59 5.36 -3.08
C TRP A 172 -22.51 4.28 -3.11
N GLN A 173 -22.90 3.01 -3.00
CA GLN A 173 -21.96 1.89 -3.00
C GLN A 173 -21.20 1.80 -4.34
N SER A 174 -21.93 1.95 -5.45
CA SER A 174 -21.35 1.94 -6.79
C SER A 174 -20.39 3.12 -7.01
N LEU A 175 -20.68 4.30 -6.46
CA LEU A 175 -19.77 5.46 -6.49
C LEU A 175 -18.47 5.20 -5.72
N LEU A 176 -18.54 4.58 -4.54
CA LEU A 176 -17.33 4.21 -3.79
C LEU A 176 -16.48 3.20 -4.57
N ASP A 177 -17.09 2.19 -5.16
CA ASP A 177 -16.39 1.16 -5.92
C ASP A 177 -15.76 1.74 -7.21
N LEU A 178 -16.45 2.67 -7.88
CA LEU A 178 -15.87 3.43 -9.01
C LEU A 178 -14.67 4.26 -8.55
N GLY A 179 -14.79 4.99 -7.44
CA GLY A 179 -13.67 5.75 -6.87
C GLY A 179 -12.46 4.86 -6.57
N TYR A 180 -12.71 3.66 -6.02
CA TYR A 180 -11.68 2.66 -5.77
C TYR A 180 -11.02 2.15 -7.06
N ALA A 181 -11.80 1.79 -8.08
CA ALA A 181 -11.28 1.34 -9.38
C ALA A 181 -10.39 2.40 -10.06
N TRP A 182 -10.67 3.69 -9.84
CA TRP A 182 -9.87 4.80 -10.35
C TRP A 182 -8.65 5.17 -9.49
N ALA A 183 -8.59 4.75 -8.22
CA ALA A 183 -7.64 5.26 -7.21
C ALA A 183 -6.15 5.01 -7.52
N SER A 184 -5.84 4.13 -8.46
CA SER A 184 -4.49 3.84 -8.95
C SER A 184 -4.24 4.27 -10.39
N ARG A 185 -5.19 5.01 -11.00
CA ARG A 185 -5.23 5.33 -12.43
C ARG A 185 -5.41 6.82 -12.69
N ASP A 186 -6.40 7.45 -12.03
CA ASP A 186 -6.69 8.88 -12.19
C ASP A 186 -7.26 9.44 -10.87
N TYR A 187 -6.40 10.15 -10.13
CA TYR A 187 -6.77 10.74 -8.85
C TYR A 187 -7.84 11.83 -8.96
N ALA A 188 -7.96 12.52 -10.10
CA ALA A 188 -9.03 13.51 -10.30
C ALA A 188 -10.38 12.80 -10.43
N ARG A 189 -10.44 11.73 -11.24
CA ARG A 189 -11.65 10.89 -11.35
C ARG A 189 -12.01 10.24 -10.03
N THR A 190 -11.04 9.74 -9.28
CA THR A 190 -11.28 9.21 -7.92
C THR A 190 -11.95 10.24 -7.03
N GLY A 191 -11.46 11.49 -7.04
CA GLY A 191 -12.06 12.61 -6.33
C GLY A 191 -13.53 12.83 -6.71
N GLU A 192 -13.82 12.91 -8.02
CA GLU A 192 -15.19 13.12 -8.53
C GLU A 192 -16.19 12.08 -7.99
N TYR A 193 -15.79 10.80 -7.92
CA TYR A 193 -16.67 9.73 -7.44
C TYR A 193 -16.80 9.74 -5.91
N TYR A 194 -15.71 9.92 -5.18
CA TYR A 194 -15.74 9.97 -3.72
C TYR A 194 -16.45 11.21 -3.18
N GLU A 195 -16.36 12.36 -3.84
CA GLU A 195 -17.11 13.56 -3.47
C GLU A 195 -18.62 13.35 -3.64
N LYS A 196 -19.06 12.75 -4.76
CA LYS A 196 -20.48 12.39 -4.96
C LYS A 196 -20.96 11.35 -3.95
N ALA A 197 -20.15 10.34 -3.63
CA ALA A 197 -20.48 9.39 -2.57
C ALA A 197 -20.60 10.09 -1.21
N LEU A 198 -19.72 11.05 -0.91
CA LEU A 198 -19.78 11.83 0.33
C LEU A 198 -21.03 12.69 0.42
N GLU A 199 -21.46 13.31 -0.68
CA GLU A 199 -22.71 14.06 -0.76
C GLU A 199 -23.92 13.16 -0.45
N LEU A 200 -24.00 11.97 -1.08
CA LEU A 200 -25.07 11.01 -0.82
C LEU A 200 -25.05 10.49 0.63
N ALA A 201 -23.87 10.19 1.17
CA ALA A 201 -23.74 9.71 2.54
C ALA A 201 -24.14 10.78 3.57
N ARG A 202 -23.85 12.05 3.31
CA ARG A 202 -24.32 13.17 4.16
C ARG A 202 -25.84 13.33 4.07
N ALA A 203 -26.42 13.16 2.89
CA ALA A 203 -27.86 13.30 2.68
C ALA A 203 -28.68 12.14 3.27
N SER A 204 -28.08 10.95 3.44
CA SER A 204 -28.81 9.77 3.91
C SER A 204 -29.07 9.74 5.43
N GLY A 205 -28.34 10.54 6.23
CA GLY A 205 -28.41 10.49 7.70
C GLY A 205 -27.96 9.15 8.30
N ASP A 206 -27.18 8.37 7.53
CA ASP A 206 -26.64 7.07 7.93
C ASP A 206 -25.19 7.26 8.40
N ASP A 207 -25.00 7.27 9.72
CA ASP A 207 -23.72 7.56 10.33
C ASP A 207 -22.64 6.52 9.98
N ALA A 208 -23.01 5.25 9.83
CA ALA A 208 -22.06 4.21 9.43
C ALA A 208 -21.56 4.45 8.01
N ARG A 209 -22.48 4.73 7.08
CA ARG A 209 -22.17 5.04 5.68
C ARG A 209 -21.29 6.27 5.55
N LEU A 210 -21.61 7.33 6.29
CA LEU A 210 -20.84 8.56 6.29
C LEU A 210 -19.43 8.31 6.85
N ALA A 211 -19.28 7.62 7.97
CA ALA A 211 -17.97 7.27 8.54
C ALA A 211 -17.09 6.47 7.56
N HIS A 212 -17.64 5.45 6.90
CA HIS A 212 -16.91 4.70 5.88
C HIS A 212 -16.51 5.56 4.68
N THR A 213 -17.38 6.46 4.24
CA THR A 213 -17.11 7.36 3.12
C THR A 213 -16.02 8.37 3.45
N LEU A 214 -16.07 8.96 4.65
CA LEU A 214 -15.04 9.86 5.16
C LEU A 214 -13.67 9.19 5.16
N ASN A 215 -13.59 7.91 5.54
CA ASN A 215 -12.33 7.15 5.45
C ASN A 215 -11.84 6.96 4.01
N ARG A 216 -12.72 6.74 3.03
CA ARG A 216 -12.33 6.64 1.61
C ARG A 216 -11.82 7.96 1.06
N VAL A 217 -12.52 9.06 1.37
CA VAL A 217 -12.12 10.42 1.00
C VAL A 217 -10.78 10.79 1.67
N GLY A 218 -10.61 10.46 2.94
CA GLY A 218 -9.36 10.69 3.66
C GLY A 218 -8.17 9.98 3.01
N ASN A 219 -8.32 8.70 2.66
CA ASN A 219 -7.27 7.94 1.98
C ASN A 219 -6.94 8.52 0.59
N TRP A 220 -7.94 8.99 -0.16
CA TRP A 220 -7.70 9.72 -1.41
C TRP A 220 -6.83 10.98 -1.20
N HIS A 221 -7.12 11.78 -0.16
CA HIS A 221 -6.28 12.94 0.17
C HIS A 221 -4.85 12.57 0.55
N VAL A 222 -4.64 11.44 1.24
CA VAL A 222 -3.28 10.92 1.49
C VAL A 222 -2.55 10.68 0.17
N ASN A 223 -3.18 9.99 -0.78
CA ASN A 223 -2.57 9.69 -2.08
C ASN A 223 -2.33 10.94 -2.94
N ASN A 224 -3.13 11.99 -2.76
CA ASN A 224 -2.94 13.29 -3.41
C ASN A 224 -1.91 14.19 -2.70
N ASP A 225 -1.20 13.68 -1.68
CA ASP A 225 -0.24 14.42 -0.84
C ASP A 225 -0.87 15.64 -0.13
N GLU A 226 -2.09 15.46 0.38
CA GLU A 226 -2.86 16.38 1.22
C GLU A 226 -3.17 15.78 2.62
N PRO A 227 -2.14 15.37 3.39
CA PRO A 227 -2.33 14.58 4.60
C PRO A 227 -3.15 15.29 5.70
N GLN A 228 -3.13 16.63 5.78
CA GLN A 228 -3.93 17.36 6.79
C GLN A 228 -5.43 17.25 6.52
N ARG A 229 -5.84 17.22 5.25
CA ARG A 229 -7.24 16.98 4.90
C ARG A 229 -7.62 15.54 5.23
N ALA A 230 -6.74 14.59 4.94
CA ALA A 230 -6.94 13.19 5.30
C ALA A 230 -7.16 13.00 6.80
N VAL A 231 -6.28 13.57 7.64
CA VAL A 231 -6.40 13.52 9.11
C VAL A 231 -7.74 14.10 9.57
N SER A 232 -8.22 15.20 8.97
CA SER A 232 -9.52 15.76 9.30
C SER A 232 -10.67 14.79 9.03
N TYR A 233 -10.71 14.19 7.84
CA TYR A 233 -11.76 13.23 7.47
C TYR A 233 -11.72 11.96 8.31
N HIS A 234 -10.53 11.39 8.53
CA HIS A 234 -10.38 10.21 9.38
C HIS A 234 -10.72 10.50 10.84
N THR A 235 -10.40 11.69 11.36
CA THR A 235 -10.77 12.09 12.72
C THR A 235 -12.29 12.21 12.88
N GLU A 236 -12.98 12.74 11.86
CA GLU A 236 -14.44 12.78 11.84
C GLU A 236 -15.03 11.36 11.83
N ALA A 237 -14.54 10.48 10.94
CA ALA A 237 -14.95 9.08 10.90
C ALA A 237 -14.70 8.35 12.23
N LEU A 238 -13.55 8.60 12.88
CA LEU A 238 -13.19 7.98 14.15
C LEU A 238 -14.22 8.30 15.23
N ARG A 239 -14.60 9.58 15.37
CA ARG A 239 -15.61 10.01 16.35
C ARG A 239 -16.95 9.32 16.10
N MET A 240 -17.32 9.12 14.84
CA MET A 240 -18.57 8.45 14.46
C MET A 240 -18.54 6.95 14.81
N PHE A 241 -17.43 6.25 14.52
CA PHE A 241 -17.29 4.85 14.92
C PHE A 241 -17.19 4.67 16.43
N GLU A 242 -16.56 5.62 17.15
CA GLU A 242 -16.55 5.65 18.61
C GLU A 242 -17.96 5.84 19.19
N ALA A 243 -18.77 6.74 18.62
CA ALA A 243 -20.16 6.94 19.04
C ALA A 243 -21.05 5.71 18.77
N GLN A 244 -20.70 4.89 17.78
CA GLN A 244 -21.41 3.65 17.43
C GLN A 244 -20.85 2.42 18.17
N GLU A 245 -19.82 2.58 19.01
CA GLU A 245 -19.09 1.48 19.66
C GLU A 245 -18.59 0.42 18.66
N ASN A 246 -18.29 0.82 17.42
CA ASN A 246 -17.85 -0.08 16.35
C ASN A 246 -16.34 -0.36 16.47
N ALA A 247 -15.99 -1.36 17.27
CA ALA A 247 -14.60 -1.72 17.56
C ALA A 247 -13.72 -1.90 16.30
N ARG A 248 -14.25 -2.55 15.27
CA ARG A 248 -13.52 -2.77 14.00
C ARG A 248 -13.32 -1.46 13.24
N GLY A 249 -14.36 -0.65 13.09
CA GLY A 249 -14.28 0.66 12.45
C GLY A 249 -13.32 1.62 13.17
N ILE A 250 -13.26 1.58 14.50
CA ILE A 250 -12.30 2.36 15.29
C ILE A 250 -10.86 1.91 14.98
N ALA A 251 -10.60 0.60 14.98
CA ALA A 251 -9.26 0.05 14.72
C ALA A 251 -8.77 0.39 13.29
N GLU A 252 -9.62 0.15 12.27
CA GLU A 252 -9.33 0.46 10.87
C GLU A 252 -9.11 1.96 10.65
N THR A 253 -9.89 2.82 11.32
CA THR A 253 -9.73 4.28 11.19
C THR A 253 -8.45 4.78 11.86
N ARG A 254 -8.05 4.18 12.99
CA ARG A 254 -6.78 4.51 13.64
C ARG A 254 -5.59 4.06 12.82
N ASP A 255 -5.67 2.94 12.12
CA ASP A 255 -4.63 2.54 11.15
C ASP A 255 -4.50 3.57 10.02
N LEU A 256 -5.63 4.03 9.46
CA LEU A 256 -5.63 5.11 8.46
C LEU A 256 -5.07 6.44 8.99
N LEU A 257 -5.40 6.82 10.22
CA LEU A 257 -4.81 7.99 10.88
C LEU A 257 -3.31 7.84 11.10
N SER A 258 -2.84 6.63 11.41
CA SER A 258 -1.41 6.37 11.54
C SER A 258 -0.69 6.67 10.23
N MET A 259 -1.18 6.10 9.12
CA MET A 259 -0.61 6.32 7.79
C MET A 259 -0.70 7.80 7.37
N ALA A 260 -1.83 8.46 7.59
CA ALA A 260 -2.02 9.86 7.23
C ALA A 260 -1.08 10.80 7.99
N ASN A 261 -0.86 10.57 9.29
CA ASN A 261 0.10 11.33 10.08
C ASN A 261 1.54 11.01 9.72
N TRP A 262 1.86 9.75 9.38
CA TRP A 262 3.18 9.37 8.91
C TRP A 262 3.54 10.13 7.63
N LEU A 263 2.67 10.10 6.61
CA LEU A 263 2.85 10.88 5.39
C LEU A 263 2.74 12.39 5.61
N GLY A 264 1.97 12.81 6.62
CA GLY A 264 1.84 14.19 7.11
C GLY A 264 2.98 14.70 7.97
N ALA A 265 4.09 13.96 8.05
CA ALA A 265 5.28 14.32 8.81
C ALA A 265 5.04 14.57 10.31
N ASP A 266 4.06 13.89 10.90
CA ASP A 266 3.82 13.82 12.34
C ASP A 266 4.00 12.37 12.83
N TYR A 267 5.26 11.97 13.03
CA TYR A 267 5.60 10.60 13.38
C TYR A 267 5.14 10.21 14.79
N LEU A 268 4.99 11.18 15.71
CA LEU A 268 4.52 10.92 17.06
C LEU A 268 3.01 10.59 17.06
N ALA A 269 2.21 11.38 16.34
CA ALA A 269 0.78 11.08 16.18
C ALA A 269 0.58 9.77 15.40
N ALA A 270 1.40 9.51 14.38
CA ALA A 270 1.37 8.26 13.64
C ALA A 270 1.59 7.04 14.56
N GLU A 271 2.55 7.15 15.48
CA GLU A 271 2.85 6.11 16.46
C GLU A 271 1.70 5.87 17.44
N GLU A 272 1.13 6.93 17.98
CA GLU A 272 0.02 6.85 18.93
C GLU A 272 -1.15 6.08 18.31
N HIS A 273 -1.52 6.45 17.08
CA HIS A 273 -2.58 5.79 16.33
C HIS A 273 -2.26 4.34 15.98
N ALA A 274 -1.02 4.04 15.55
CA ALA A 274 -0.60 2.66 15.26
C ALA A 274 -0.69 1.76 16.49
N ASN A 275 -0.19 2.23 17.64
CA ASN A 275 -0.22 1.46 18.89
C ASN A 275 -1.67 1.22 19.35
N ALA A 276 -2.54 2.23 19.22
CA ALA A 276 -3.95 2.10 19.57
C ALA A 276 -4.71 1.14 18.64
N ALA A 277 -4.48 1.22 17.32
CA ALA A 277 -5.07 0.29 16.35
C ALA A 277 -4.58 -1.15 16.57
N ARG A 278 -3.29 -1.36 16.82
CA ARG A 278 -2.73 -2.68 17.13
C ARG A 278 -3.41 -3.32 18.33
N ALA A 279 -3.52 -2.59 19.44
CA ALA A 279 -4.17 -3.10 20.65
C ALA A 279 -5.63 -3.50 20.41
N GLN A 280 -6.34 -2.79 19.52
CA GLN A 280 -7.69 -3.12 19.15
C GLN A 280 -7.78 -4.33 18.22
N PHE A 281 -6.90 -4.45 17.22
CA PHE A 281 -6.85 -5.64 16.38
C PHE A 281 -6.47 -6.90 17.17
N GLU A 282 -5.59 -6.79 18.16
CA GLU A 282 -5.29 -7.86 19.12
C GLU A 282 -6.55 -8.28 19.90
N ALA A 283 -7.32 -7.32 20.41
CA ALA A 283 -8.58 -7.59 21.11
C ALA A 283 -9.64 -8.23 20.20
N LEU A 284 -9.61 -7.94 18.89
CA LEU A 284 -10.48 -8.55 17.87
C LEU A 284 -9.99 -9.92 17.38
N GLY A 285 -8.78 -10.34 17.76
CA GLY A 285 -8.16 -11.58 17.26
C GLY A 285 -7.71 -11.52 15.79
N ASP A 286 -7.59 -10.32 15.21
CA ASP A 286 -7.19 -10.13 13.81
C ASP A 286 -5.67 -10.17 13.66
N SER A 287 -5.11 -11.39 13.69
CA SER A 287 -3.65 -11.60 13.60
C SER A 287 -3.01 -11.00 12.35
N LEU A 288 -3.73 -10.96 11.23
CA LEU A 288 -3.22 -10.39 9.98
C LEU A 288 -3.11 -8.87 10.09
N ALA A 289 -4.13 -8.19 10.62
CA ALA A 289 -4.10 -6.75 10.85
C ALA A 289 -3.00 -6.36 11.84
N VAL A 290 -2.79 -7.16 12.89
CA VAL A 290 -1.68 -6.97 13.84
C VAL A 290 -0.32 -7.04 13.16
N VAL A 291 -0.11 -8.03 12.28
CA VAL A 291 1.15 -8.15 11.52
C VAL A 291 1.34 -6.96 10.59
N ASN A 292 0.28 -6.53 9.89
CA ASN A 292 0.34 -5.41 8.97
C ASN A 292 0.75 -4.11 9.68
N ILE A 293 0.10 -3.79 10.80
CA ILE A 293 0.41 -2.56 11.53
C ILE A 293 1.75 -2.64 12.27
N GLN A 294 2.20 -3.84 12.64
CA GLN A 294 3.52 -4.06 13.22
C GLN A 294 4.64 -3.82 12.20
N ALA A 295 4.44 -4.13 10.91
CA ALA A 295 5.41 -3.82 9.85
C ALA A 295 5.70 -2.31 9.76
N ILE A 296 4.71 -1.48 10.07
CA ILE A 296 4.85 -0.01 10.15
C ILE A 296 5.40 0.42 11.52
N GLY A 297 5.16 -0.39 12.54
CA GLY A 297 5.48 -0.13 13.94
C GLY A 297 6.96 0.03 14.27
N ASP A 298 7.89 -0.67 13.60
CA ASP A 298 9.34 -0.59 13.92
C ASP A 298 10.09 0.53 13.18
N LEU A 299 9.39 1.27 12.33
CA LEU A 299 9.95 2.22 11.35
C LEU A 299 10.06 3.66 11.84
N LYS A 300 9.34 3.95 12.90
CA LYS A 300 9.16 5.30 13.47
C LYS A 300 10.38 5.86 14.21
N TYR A 301 11.48 5.10 14.28
CA TYR A 301 12.70 5.48 14.99
C TYR A 301 13.78 6.14 14.13
N GLY A 302 13.44 6.52 12.89
CA GLY A 302 14.32 7.25 11.98
C GLY A 302 14.34 6.64 10.59
N LEU A 303 13.40 7.06 9.75
CA LEU A 303 13.45 6.78 8.31
C LEU A 303 14.36 7.79 7.62
N LEU A 304 14.97 7.39 6.50
CA LEU A 304 15.76 8.29 5.65
C LEU A 304 14.90 9.48 5.20
N GLN A 305 13.64 9.21 4.87
CA GLN A 305 12.64 10.23 4.53
C GLN A 305 12.25 11.14 5.70
N GLY A 306 12.48 10.71 6.94
CA GLY A 306 12.15 11.40 8.17
C GLY A 306 13.24 12.33 8.72
N ASP A 307 14.36 12.50 8.01
CA ASP A 307 15.53 13.27 8.49
C ASP A 307 15.31 14.79 8.62
N THR A 308 14.12 15.27 8.28
CA THR A 308 13.63 16.64 8.49
C THR A 308 12.51 16.73 9.52
N ILE A 309 12.18 15.64 10.22
CA ILE A 309 11.00 15.48 11.07
C ILE A 309 11.43 15.22 12.51
N VAL A 310 10.59 15.60 13.47
CA VAL A 310 10.80 15.23 14.89
C VAL A 310 10.43 13.76 15.06
N THR A 311 11.40 12.94 15.47
CA THR A 311 11.21 11.51 15.72
C THR A 311 11.19 11.19 17.20
N ALA A 312 10.45 10.15 17.61
CA ALA A 312 10.53 9.66 18.98
C ALA A 312 11.93 9.08 19.27
N PRO A 313 12.47 9.27 20.49
CA PRO A 313 13.68 8.57 20.89
C PRO A 313 13.42 7.07 20.88
N ARG A 314 14.37 6.32 20.34
CA ARG A 314 14.26 4.87 20.19
C ARG A 314 14.29 4.16 21.56
N PRO A 315 13.34 3.27 21.87
CA PRO A 315 13.42 2.43 23.06
C PRO A 315 14.63 1.48 22.99
N GLN A 316 15.35 1.32 24.09
CA GLN A 316 16.58 0.50 24.18
C GLN A 316 16.34 -0.98 23.85
N ASN A 317 15.09 -1.46 23.97
CA ASN A 317 14.68 -2.85 23.73
C ASN A 317 14.24 -3.13 22.28
N VAL A 318 14.11 -2.12 21.43
CA VAL A 318 13.77 -2.31 20.00
C VAL A 318 15.08 -2.49 19.23
N GLN A 319 15.43 -3.73 18.88
CA GLN A 319 16.54 -4.01 17.95
C GLN A 319 16.20 -3.55 16.53
N HIS A 320 17.22 -3.27 15.72
CA HIS A 320 17.00 -2.71 14.39
C HIS A 320 16.49 -3.85 13.51
N GLY A 321 15.29 -3.68 12.95
CA GLY A 321 14.66 -4.58 12.02
C GLY A 321 14.50 -6.02 12.51
N ASP A 322 13.38 -6.30 13.17
CA ASP A 322 12.94 -7.67 13.39
C ASP A 322 12.59 -8.32 12.03
N THR A 323 13.54 -9.07 11.48
CA THR A 323 13.31 -9.83 10.24
C THR A 323 12.34 -11.00 10.45
N ALA A 324 11.95 -11.33 11.69
CA ALA A 324 10.93 -12.35 11.94
C ALA A 324 9.56 -11.96 11.34
N ILE A 325 9.31 -10.66 11.12
CA ILE A 325 8.12 -10.24 10.40
C ILE A 325 8.12 -10.72 8.94
N LEU A 326 9.29 -10.72 8.29
CA LEU A 326 9.43 -11.24 6.92
C LEU A 326 9.17 -12.75 6.88
N GLU A 327 9.68 -13.50 7.85
CA GLU A 327 9.42 -14.94 7.96
C GLU A 327 7.93 -15.23 8.15
N ARG A 328 7.24 -14.45 9.00
CA ARG A 328 5.80 -14.60 9.22
C ARG A 328 5.00 -14.26 7.96
N LEU A 329 5.37 -13.20 7.24
CA LEU A 329 4.72 -12.79 5.99
C LEU A 329 4.91 -13.84 4.89
N GLN A 330 6.10 -14.45 4.80
CA GLN A 330 6.39 -15.57 3.90
C GLN A 330 5.54 -16.80 4.22
N GLN A 331 5.40 -17.16 5.49
CA GLN A 331 4.52 -18.26 5.92
C GLN A 331 3.06 -18.00 5.58
N LEU A 332 2.63 -16.74 5.57
CA LEU A 332 1.29 -16.33 5.15
C LEU A 332 1.14 -16.24 3.62
N GLY A 333 2.22 -16.35 2.85
CA GLY A 333 2.22 -16.20 1.40
C GLY A 333 1.91 -14.78 0.91
N TRP A 334 2.05 -13.76 1.77
CA TRP A 334 1.68 -12.39 1.45
C TRP A 334 2.82 -11.59 0.83
N ARG A 335 3.12 -11.89 -0.45
CA ARG A 335 4.24 -11.31 -1.20
C ARG A 335 4.27 -9.77 -1.23
N ALA A 336 3.10 -9.11 -1.31
CA ALA A 336 3.04 -7.65 -1.29
C ALA A 336 3.47 -7.07 0.08
N GLY A 337 3.07 -7.70 1.17
CA GLY A 337 3.51 -7.36 2.53
C GLY A 337 5.01 -7.58 2.71
N GLU A 338 5.57 -8.65 2.12
CA GLU A 338 7.02 -8.90 2.13
C GLU A 338 7.81 -7.81 1.40
N ALA A 339 7.36 -7.37 0.21
CA ALA A 339 8.01 -6.30 -0.54
C ALA A 339 7.98 -4.99 0.23
N PHE A 340 6.80 -4.62 0.75
CA PHE A 340 6.63 -3.42 1.57
C PHE A 340 7.55 -3.46 2.78
N SER A 341 7.47 -4.53 3.59
CA SER A 341 8.23 -4.65 4.84
C SER A 341 9.74 -4.72 4.60
N SER A 342 10.19 -5.34 3.49
CA SER A 342 11.61 -5.40 3.15
C SER A 342 12.16 -4.01 2.83
N MET A 343 11.47 -3.21 2.00
CA MET A 343 11.85 -1.83 1.66
C MET A 343 11.98 -0.98 2.93
N VAL A 344 10.92 -1.04 3.71
CA VAL A 344 10.75 -0.39 4.99
C VAL A 344 11.87 -0.73 6.00
N LEU A 345 12.22 -2.01 6.15
CA LEU A 345 13.32 -2.45 7.01
C LEU A 345 14.67 -2.02 6.45
N GLY A 346 14.82 -2.04 5.12
CA GLY A 346 16.03 -1.60 4.41
C GLY A 346 16.37 -0.15 4.72
N GLU A 347 15.36 0.73 4.66
CA GLU A 347 15.47 2.13 5.04
C GLU A 347 15.93 2.31 6.49
N GLY A 348 15.32 1.57 7.43
CA GLY A 348 15.73 1.58 8.83
C GLY A 348 17.21 1.25 8.98
N PHE A 349 17.64 0.07 8.51
CA PHE A 349 19.04 -0.37 8.63
C PHE A 349 20.01 0.66 8.07
N ALA A 350 19.65 1.33 6.97
CA ALA A 350 20.46 2.39 6.42
C ALA A 350 20.56 3.64 7.32
N THR A 351 19.49 4.05 8.02
CA THR A 351 19.57 5.13 9.01
C THR A 351 20.51 4.78 10.16
N ALA A 352 20.49 3.52 10.61
CA ALA A 352 21.42 3.01 11.63
C ALA A 352 22.86 2.82 11.15
N GLY A 353 23.14 3.00 9.85
CA GLY A 353 24.47 2.84 9.27
C GLY A 353 24.81 1.43 8.80
N GLU A 354 23.88 0.48 8.87
CA GLU A 354 24.01 -0.88 8.33
C GLU A 354 23.70 -0.91 6.82
N TYR A 355 24.47 -0.13 6.04
CA TYR A 355 24.18 0.13 4.63
C TYR A 355 24.13 -1.11 3.73
N ALA A 356 24.99 -2.12 3.95
CA ALA A 356 24.94 -3.35 3.14
C ALA A 356 23.63 -4.10 3.31
N ARG A 357 23.15 -4.21 4.56
CA ARG A 357 21.87 -4.87 4.89
C ARG A 357 20.69 -4.08 4.36
N GLY A 358 20.74 -2.75 4.48
CA GLY A 358 19.78 -1.85 3.85
C GLY A 358 19.67 -2.09 2.34
N LEU A 359 20.79 -2.04 1.62
CA LEU A 359 20.83 -2.26 0.17
C LEU A 359 20.39 -3.68 -0.25
N GLU A 360 20.65 -4.70 0.58
CA GLU A 360 20.19 -6.07 0.32
C GLU A 360 18.67 -6.18 0.41
N LEU A 361 18.08 -5.59 1.47
CA LEU A 361 16.64 -5.58 1.66
C LEU A 361 15.91 -4.77 0.57
N GLU A 362 16.47 -3.65 0.12
CA GLU A 362 15.89 -2.92 -1.02
C GLU A 362 15.92 -3.74 -2.32
N ARG A 363 17.01 -4.49 -2.55
CA ARG A 363 17.09 -5.41 -3.70
C ARG A 363 16.06 -6.53 -3.60
N ALA A 364 15.86 -7.09 -2.41
CA ALA A 364 14.83 -8.10 -2.16
C ALA A 364 13.42 -7.52 -2.38
N ALA A 365 13.16 -6.32 -1.87
CA ALA A 365 11.89 -5.60 -2.07
C ALA A 365 11.60 -5.36 -3.56
N MET A 366 12.59 -4.85 -4.31
CA MET A 366 12.47 -4.67 -5.76
C MET A 366 12.24 -5.98 -6.51
N ALA A 367 12.92 -7.07 -6.12
CA ALA A 367 12.75 -8.38 -6.74
C ALA A 367 11.33 -8.92 -6.54
N THR A 368 10.84 -8.91 -5.30
CA THR A 368 9.47 -9.31 -4.97
C THR A 368 8.46 -8.41 -5.67
N ALA A 369 8.64 -7.08 -5.66
CA ALA A 369 7.74 -6.15 -6.33
C ALA A 369 7.65 -6.37 -7.85
N ARG A 370 8.76 -6.74 -8.52
CA ARG A 370 8.75 -7.12 -9.94
C ARG A 370 8.02 -8.43 -10.16
N GLU A 371 8.24 -9.43 -9.31
CA GLU A 371 7.57 -10.74 -9.39
C GLU A 371 6.04 -10.60 -9.36
N ILE A 372 5.52 -9.75 -8.47
CA ILE A 372 4.08 -9.53 -8.33
C ILE A 372 3.54 -8.34 -9.15
N ASN A 373 4.38 -7.76 -10.04
CA ASN A 373 4.05 -6.57 -10.84
C ASN A 373 3.52 -5.36 -10.03
N HIS A 374 4.00 -5.19 -8.79
CA HIS A 374 3.54 -4.15 -7.88
C HIS A 374 4.37 -2.86 -8.02
N ARG A 375 3.95 -1.99 -8.95
CA ARG A 375 4.70 -0.80 -9.38
C ARG A 375 4.97 0.24 -8.28
N GLN A 376 4.06 0.44 -7.31
CA GLN A 376 4.26 1.40 -6.21
C GLN A 376 5.45 1.03 -5.31
N TRP A 377 5.50 -0.22 -4.83
CA TRP A 377 6.64 -0.75 -4.07
C TRP A 377 7.93 -0.81 -4.88
N LEU A 378 7.85 -1.07 -6.18
CA LEU A 378 9.03 -0.95 -7.04
C LEU A 378 9.57 0.49 -7.07
N ALA A 379 8.71 1.51 -7.14
CA ALA A 379 9.11 2.91 -7.10
C ALA A 379 9.77 3.27 -5.77
N GLY A 380 9.13 2.95 -4.65
CA GLY A 380 9.63 3.21 -3.30
C GLY A 380 10.98 2.54 -3.04
N ALA A 381 11.11 1.24 -3.34
CA ALA A 381 12.35 0.50 -3.10
C ALA A 381 13.50 0.96 -4.01
N THR A 382 13.21 1.30 -5.27
CA THR A 382 14.22 1.84 -6.20
C THR A 382 14.71 3.22 -5.74
N MET A 383 13.81 4.04 -5.20
CA MET A 383 14.13 5.35 -4.65
C MET A 383 15.02 5.23 -3.42
N LEU A 384 14.62 4.41 -2.45
CA LEU A 384 15.36 4.21 -1.20
C LEU A 384 16.73 3.58 -1.46
N HIS A 385 16.82 2.60 -2.36
CA HIS A 385 18.10 2.08 -2.82
C HIS A 385 19.03 3.19 -3.34
N GLY A 386 18.50 4.12 -4.13
CA GLY A 386 19.24 5.28 -4.64
C GLY A 386 19.69 6.24 -3.54
N GLU A 387 18.83 6.54 -2.57
CA GLU A 387 19.17 7.38 -1.43
C GLU A 387 20.25 6.74 -0.54
N ILE A 388 20.19 5.43 -0.29
CA ILE A 388 21.23 4.72 0.46
C ILE A 388 22.58 4.83 -0.25
N LEU A 389 22.60 4.66 -1.58
CA LEU A 389 23.81 4.84 -2.40
C LEU A 389 24.34 6.29 -2.32
N ALA A 390 23.47 7.29 -2.34
CA ALA A 390 23.86 8.69 -2.19
C ALA A 390 24.47 8.96 -0.81
N ARG A 391 23.96 8.33 0.26
CA ARG A 391 24.49 8.49 1.62
C ARG A 391 25.91 7.96 1.79
N VAL A 392 26.24 6.89 1.08
CA VAL A 392 27.61 6.35 0.98
C VAL A 392 28.43 6.97 -0.15
N LEU A 393 27.94 8.10 -0.69
CA LEU A 393 28.63 8.93 -1.68
C LEU A 393 28.92 8.18 -3.00
N ASN A 394 28.13 7.17 -3.36
CA ASN A 394 28.16 6.50 -4.67
C ASN A 394 27.16 7.18 -5.62
N PHE A 395 27.48 8.41 -6.01
CA PHE A 395 26.57 9.28 -6.77
C PHE A 395 26.26 8.75 -8.18
N GLU A 396 27.21 8.07 -8.81
CA GLU A 396 27.06 7.51 -10.16
C GLU A 396 25.89 6.51 -10.21
N THR A 397 25.84 5.59 -9.23
CA THR A 397 24.77 4.59 -9.16
C THR A 397 23.50 5.17 -8.55
N ALA A 398 23.66 6.08 -7.58
CA ALA A 398 22.53 6.74 -6.92
C ALA A 398 21.67 7.52 -7.92
N LEU A 399 22.28 8.35 -8.76
CA LEU A 399 21.57 9.18 -9.75
C LEU A 399 20.73 8.32 -10.71
N LEU A 400 21.28 7.20 -11.22
CA LEU A 400 20.54 6.28 -12.08
C LEU A 400 19.34 5.65 -11.36
N SER A 401 19.52 5.23 -10.12
CA SER A 401 18.45 4.63 -9.31
C SER A 401 17.34 5.65 -9.03
N LEU A 402 17.72 6.87 -8.63
CA LEU A 402 16.78 7.96 -8.31
C LEU A 402 16.02 8.46 -9.55
N GLU A 403 16.68 8.57 -10.70
CA GLU A 403 16.05 8.96 -11.97
C GLU A 403 15.00 7.91 -12.43
N ASN A 404 15.34 6.63 -12.34
CA ASN A 404 14.41 5.53 -12.64
C ASN A 404 13.22 5.54 -11.68
N ALA A 405 13.46 5.72 -10.38
CA ALA A 405 12.40 5.78 -9.38
C ALA A 405 11.46 6.97 -9.59
N LEU A 406 12.02 8.15 -9.90
CA LEU A 406 11.24 9.36 -10.17
C LEU A 406 10.40 9.23 -11.46
N THR A 407 10.94 8.57 -12.49
CA THR A 407 10.19 8.26 -13.72
C THR A 407 9.00 7.36 -13.40
N LEU A 408 9.23 6.28 -12.65
CA LEU A 408 8.15 5.37 -12.24
C LEU A 408 7.10 6.06 -11.37
N ALA A 409 7.53 6.92 -10.43
CA ALA A 409 6.63 7.69 -9.58
C ALA A 409 5.71 8.63 -10.38
N ARG A 410 6.25 9.29 -11.41
CA ARG A 410 5.50 10.18 -12.32
C ARG A 410 4.51 9.40 -13.18
N GLU A 411 4.91 8.25 -13.73
CA GLU A 411 4.01 7.37 -14.48
C GLU A 411 2.86 6.83 -13.62
N LEU A 412 3.09 6.63 -12.33
CA LEU A 412 2.07 6.23 -11.36
C LEU A 412 1.16 7.39 -10.92
N GLY A 413 1.51 8.64 -11.24
CA GLY A 413 0.85 9.82 -10.70
C GLY A 413 1.00 9.99 -9.19
N SER A 414 1.93 9.28 -8.53
CA SER A 414 2.09 9.33 -7.08
C SER A 414 2.81 10.61 -6.65
N MET A 415 2.08 11.54 -6.03
CA MET A 415 2.64 12.81 -5.58
C MET A 415 3.63 12.64 -4.43
N HIS A 416 3.36 11.70 -3.51
CA HIS A 416 4.29 11.37 -2.42
C HIS A 416 5.65 10.92 -2.96
N TRP A 417 5.69 9.88 -3.80
CA TRP A 417 6.95 9.37 -4.35
C TRP A 417 7.62 10.37 -5.29
N THR A 418 6.84 11.14 -6.05
CA THR A 418 7.38 12.18 -6.93
C THR A 418 8.12 13.24 -6.14
N ARG A 419 7.55 13.75 -5.04
CA ARG A 419 8.17 14.80 -4.22
C ARG A 419 9.35 14.27 -3.41
N THR A 420 9.20 13.13 -2.74
CA THR A 420 10.30 12.50 -1.98
C THR A 420 11.47 12.18 -2.90
N GLY A 421 11.22 11.53 -4.05
CA GLY A 421 12.24 11.20 -5.04
C GLY A 421 12.89 12.43 -5.65
N SER A 422 12.13 13.50 -5.89
CA SER A 422 12.69 14.78 -6.37
C SER A 422 13.64 15.41 -5.37
N GLY A 423 13.33 15.36 -4.07
CA GLY A 423 14.22 15.85 -3.01
C GLY A 423 15.54 15.09 -2.96
N PHE A 424 15.50 13.74 -2.93
CA PHE A 424 16.70 12.91 -2.93
C PHE A 424 17.51 13.05 -4.22
N PHE A 425 16.85 13.07 -5.38
CA PHE A 425 17.53 13.21 -6.67
C PHE A 425 18.21 14.58 -6.80
N ALA A 426 17.55 15.65 -6.39
CA ALA A 426 18.14 16.97 -6.37
C ALA A 426 19.34 17.06 -5.43
N ALA A 427 19.27 16.46 -4.23
CA ALA A 427 20.40 16.41 -3.30
C ALA A 427 21.63 15.71 -3.92
N ALA A 428 21.43 14.59 -4.62
CA ALA A 428 22.49 13.89 -5.34
C ALA A 428 23.07 14.72 -6.50
N LEU A 429 22.22 15.44 -7.25
CA LEU A 429 22.66 16.34 -8.32
C LEU A 429 23.47 17.52 -7.78
N ILE A 430 23.03 18.13 -6.67
CA ILE A 430 23.74 19.21 -5.98
C ILE A 430 25.14 18.75 -5.56
N ALA A 431 25.25 17.54 -5.01
CA ALA A 431 26.54 16.96 -4.63
C ALA A 431 27.47 16.71 -5.84
N GLN A 432 26.93 16.64 -7.06
CA GLN A 432 27.67 16.54 -8.31
C GLN A 432 27.78 17.89 -9.06
N ASN A 433 27.42 19.00 -8.42
CA ASN A 433 27.43 20.35 -8.96
C ASN A 433 26.49 20.59 -10.17
N ASP A 434 25.48 19.74 -10.36
CA ASP A 434 24.46 19.90 -11.40
C ASP A 434 23.27 20.73 -10.89
N PHE A 435 23.52 22.02 -10.65
CA PHE A 435 22.54 22.93 -10.05
C PHE A 435 21.36 23.25 -10.98
N THR A 436 21.55 23.17 -12.29
CA THR A 436 20.50 23.45 -13.27
C THR A 436 19.42 22.37 -13.20
N ARG A 437 19.80 21.09 -13.33
CA ARG A 437 18.82 19.99 -13.23
C ARG A 437 18.21 19.92 -11.84
N ALA A 438 18.98 20.15 -10.78
CA ALA A 438 18.45 20.19 -9.42
C ALA A 438 17.34 21.26 -9.28
N THR A 439 17.55 22.46 -9.83
CA THR A 439 16.55 23.55 -9.81
C THR A 439 15.28 23.13 -10.55
N GLU A 440 15.40 22.61 -11.77
CA GLU A 440 14.26 22.17 -12.58
C GLU A 440 13.41 21.09 -11.89
N ILE A 441 14.08 20.11 -11.27
CA ILE A 441 13.41 19.04 -10.52
C ILE A 441 12.63 19.59 -9.33
N LEU A 442 13.25 20.47 -8.53
CA LEU A 442 12.63 21.02 -7.32
C LEU A 442 11.44 21.92 -7.64
N ASP A 443 11.55 22.78 -8.65
CA ASP A 443 10.48 23.70 -9.04
C ASP A 443 9.30 22.99 -9.71
N THR A 444 9.56 21.89 -10.41
CA THR A 444 8.51 21.01 -10.94
C THR A 444 7.78 20.26 -9.82
N ALA A 445 8.50 19.81 -8.79
CA ALA A 445 7.95 18.96 -7.74
C ALA A 445 7.04 19.71 -6.74
N LEU A 446 7.37 20.97 -6.46
CA LEU A 446 6.65 21.76 -5.45
C LEU A 446 6.78 23.27 -5.77
N PRO A 447 5.69 24.05 -5.74
CA PRO A 447 5.78 25.52 -5.83
C PRO A 447 6.69 26.12 -4.74
N SER A 448 7.29 27.27 -5.01
CA SER A 448 8.25 27.93 -4.09
C SER A 448 7.59 28.50 -2.83
N ASP A 449 6.28 28.71 -2.85
CA ASP A 449 5.47 29.27 -1.76
C ASP A 449 4.65 28.19 -1.02
N ALA A 450 4.75 26.93 -1.43
CA ALA A 450 4.04 25.82 -0.81
C ALA A 450 4.55 25.53 0.60
N ARG A 451 3.63 25.11 1.48
CA ARG A 451 3.99 24.67 2.84
C ARG A 451 4.73 23.33 2.83
N ALA A 452 5.44 23.02 3.92
CA ALA A 452 6.22 21.79 4.10
C ALA A 452 5.50 20.79 5.02
N LEU A 453 4.33 20.32 4.59
CA LEU A 453 3.33 19.62 5.38
C LEU A 453 3.31 18.09 5.21
N SER A 454 3.97 17.57 4.19
CA SER A 454 4.15 16.13 4.00
C SER A 454 5.63 15.75 3.98
N VAL A 455 5.92 14.47 4.19
CA VAL A 455 7.28 13.92 4.09
C VAL A 455 7.96 14.35 2.77
N GLY A 456 7.28 14.20 1.64
CA GLY A 456 7.82 14.56 0.33
C GLY A 456 8.04 16.07 0.16
N GLN A 457 7.11 16.90 0.61
CA GLN A 457 7.25 18.36 0.55
C GLN A 457 8.46 18.84 1.38
N ARG A 458 8.69 18.22 2.55
CA ARG A 458 9.82 18.55 3.41
C ARG A 458 11.16 18.16 2.77
N GLN A 459 11.24 17.03 2.08
CA GLN A 459 12.44 16.66 1.32
C GLN A 459 12.78 17.67 0.22
N VAL A 460 11.78 18.17 -0.51
CA VAL A 460 11.99 19.23 -1.52
C VAL A 460 12.51 20.52 -0.87
N TRP A 461 11.95 20.93 0.26
CA TRP A 461 12.41 22.12 0.98
C TRP A 461 13.84 21.97 1.54
N ALA A 462 14.22 20.78 2.00
CA ALA A 462 15.58 20.52 2.47
C ALA A 462 16.59 20.59 1.32
N ALA A 463 16.27 19.99 0.16
CA ALA A 463 17.09 20.08 -1.04
C ALA A 463 17.21 21.53 -1.57
N ARG A 464 16.16 22.37 -1.44
CA ARG A 464 16.24 23.80 -1.74
C ARG A 464 17.23 24.54 -0.83
N ALA A 465 17.26 24.21 0.46
CA ALA A 465 18.24 24.77 1.37
C ALA A 465 19.68 24.32 1.01
N GLU A 466 19.87 23.05 0.65
CA GLU A 466 21.16 22.52 0.18
C GLU A 466 21.62 23.19 -1.12
N LEU A 467 20.72 23.39 -2.09
CA LEU A 467 21.00 24.09 -3.34
C LEU A 467 21.44 25.53 -3.08
N ALA A 468 20.72 26.25 -2.21
CA ALA A 468 21.06 27.61 -1.84
C ALA A 468 22.45 27.68 -1.16
N LEU A 469 22.78 26.73 -0.29
CA LEU A 469 24.11 26.64 0.31
C LEU A 469 25.20 26.38 -0.74
N ALA A 470 24.96 25.46 -1.69
CA ALA A 470 25.90 25.16 -2.76
C ALA A 470 26.12 26.35 -3.71
N GLN A 471 25.12 27.23 -3.83
CA GLN A 471 25.18 28.50 -4.57
C GLN A 471 25.70 29.68 -3.74
N HIS A 472 26.14 29.45 -2.50
CA HIS A 472 26.58 30.47 -1.55
C HIS A 472 25.50 31.53 -1.20
N ASP A 473 24.21 31.20 -1.31
CA ASP A 473 23.08 32.05 -0.92
C ASP A 473 22.56 31.66 0.46
N ALA A 474 23.24 32.15 1.50
CA ALA A 474 22.87 31.88 2.89
C ALA A 474 21.47 32.42 3.26
N ALA A 475 21.03 33.53 2.67
CA ALA A 475 19.73 34.12 2.97
C ALA A 475 18.59 33.20 2.51
N ARG A 476 18.69 32.68 1.29
CA ARG A 476 17.71 31.72 0.74
C ARG A 476 17.73 30.39 1.49
N ALA A 477 18.92 29.92 1.89
CA ALA A 477 19.04 28.72 2.72
C ALA A 477 18.32 28.89 4.07
N LEU A 478 18.59 29.99 4.79
CA LEU A 478 17.93 30.29 6.07
C LEU A 478 16.41 30.47 5.93
N HIS A 479 15.95 31.07 4.82
CA HIS A 479 14.53 31.18 4.53
C HIS A 479 13.86 29.80 4.40
N ALA A 480 14.42 28.92 3.57
CA ALA A 480 13.93 27.55 3.38
C ALA A 480 13.90 26.76 4.70
N LEU A 481 14.96 26.86 5.50
CA LEU A 481 15.05 26.18 6.80
C LEU A 481 14.05 26.74 7.83
N THR A 482 13.75 28.04 7.77
CA THR A 482 12.72 28.66 8.60
C THR A 482 11.33 28.14 8.23
N GLN A 483 11.04 27.95 6.93
CA GLN A 483 9.77 27.33 6.49
C GLN A 483 9.65 25.90 7.02
N LEU A 484 10.71 25.08 6.87
CA LEU A 484 10.75 23.70 7.38
C LEU A 484 10.44 23.62 8.88
N MET A 485 11.03 24.51 9.67
CA MET A 485 10.82 24.55 11.12
C MET A 485 9.44 25.05 11.51
N ARG A 486 8.90 26.05 10.78
CA ARG A 486 7.55 26.57 11.03
C ARG A 486 6.48 25.49 10.81
N ASP A 487 6.64 24.70 9.75
CA ASP A 487 5.65 23.69 9.35
C ASP A 487 5.91 22.31 9.96
N ALA A 488 6.96 22.15 10.79
CA ALA A 488 7.25 20.90 11.47
C ALA A 488 6.29 20.65 12.64
N ALA A 489 5.75 19.44 12.72
CA ALA A 489 5.04 18.98 13.90
C ALA A 489 5.99 18.78 15.10
N ASN A 490 5.46 18.92 16.31
CA ASN A 490 6.13 18.58 17.56
C ASN A 490 7.45 19.33 17.85
N VAL A 491 7.61 20.53 17.27
CA VAL A 491 8.77 21.39 17.56
C VAL A 491 8.57 22.15 18.88
N THR A 492 9.56 22.05 19.75
CA THR A 492 9.70 22.82 20.99
C THR A 492 10.94 23.71 20.92
N ALA A 493 11.14 24.57 21.93
CA ALA A 493 12.33 25.44 22.00
C ALA A 493 13.67 24.66 22.07
N THR A 494 13.63 23.38 22.46
CA THR A 494 14.81 22.52 22.62
C THR A 494 14.91 21.42 21.56
N THR A 495 13.95 21.34 20.64
CA THR A 495 13.96 20.32 19.58
C THR A 495 15.16 20.51 18.67
N VAL A 496 15.89 19.44 18.38
CA VAL A 496 17.01 19.41 17.44
C VAL A 496 16.69 18.43 16.33
N ILE A 497 16.77 18.87 15.08
CA ILE A 497 16.66 17.99 13.90
C ILE A 497 18.04 18.01 13.21
N PRO A 498 18.84 16.93 13.28
CA PRO A 498 20.25 16.96 12.89
C PRO A 498 20.53 17.58 11.52
N ARG A 499 19.83 17.14 10.46
CA ARG A 499 19.98 17.68 9.10
C ARG A 499 19.70 19.19 9.06
N VAL A 500 18.57 19.62 9.61
CA VAL A 500 18.15 21.04 9.60
C VAL A 500 19.14 21.92 10.37
N TRP A 501 19.67 21.44 11.51
CA TRP A 501 20.66 22.17 12.30
C TRP A 501 21.99 22.27 11.58
N ILE A 502 22.45 21.19 10.95
CA ILE A 502 23.68 21.20 10.14
C ILE A 502 23.55 22.21 8.99
N LEU A 503 22.44 22.19 8.24
CA LEU A 503 22.21 23.13 7.15
C LEU A 503 22.14 24.59 7.64
N ARG A 504 21.50 24.84 8.78
CA ARG A 504 21.41 26.17 9.38
C ARG A 504 22.78 26.68 9.83
N ALA A 505 23.57 25.82 10.48
CA ALA A 505 24.92 26.16 10.89
C ALA A 505 25.83 26.47 9.69
N ARG A 506 25.72 25.69 8.61
CA ARG A 506 26.44 25.96 7.35
C ARG A 506 26.05 27.31 6.75
N ALA A 507 24.77 27.67 6.78
CA ALA A 507 24.32 28.98 6.29
C ALA A 507 24.89 30.14 7.12
N LEU A 508 24.95 30.00 8.45
CA LEU A 508 25.56 30.99 9.34
C LEU A 508 27.08 31.08 9.14
N ALA A 509 27.75 29.94 8.97
CA ALA A 509 29.18 29.91 8.67
C ALA A 509 29.51 30.61 7.33
N LEU A 510 28.66 30.47 6.29
CA LEU A 510 28.78 31.23 5.04
C LEU A 510 28.65 32.75 5.25
N GLN A 511 27.91 33.18 6.28
CA GLN A 511 27.83 34.59 6.69
C GLN A 511 28.94 35.01 7.66
N ASN A 512 29.92 34.13 7.90
CA ASN A 512 31.01 34.29 8.86
C ASN A 512 30.55 34.43 10.32
N ASP A 513 29.32 33.99 10.64
CA ASP A 513 28.80 33.91 12.01
C ASP A 513 29.14 32.55 12.64
N LEU A 514 30.44 32.36 12.89
CA LEU A 514 30.97 31.11 13.44
C LEU A 514 30.54 30.87 14.89
N GLN A 515 30.25 31.95 15.64
CA GLN A 515 29.79 31.86 17.03
C GLN A 515 28.37 31.30 17.13
N ALA A 516 27.49 31.65 16.20
CA ALA A 516 26.15 31.07 16.13
C ALA A 516 26.13 29.69 15.47
N ALA A 517 27.06 29.39 14.55
CA ALA A 517 27.14 28.09 13.88
C ALA A 517 27.59 26.95 14.80
N GLU A 518 28.61 27.17 15.63
CA GLU A 518 29.19 26.17 16.53
C GLU A 518 28.16 25.45 17.44
N PRO A 519 27.32 26.14 18.24
CA PRO A 519 26.37 25.47 19.13
C PRO A 519 25.32 24.65 18.38
N LEU A 520 24.94 25.04 17.16
CA LEU A 520 24.02 24.26 16.33
C LEU A 520 24.64 22.94 15.88
N LEU A 521 25.91 22.95 15.47
CA LEU A 521 26.63 21.73 15.07
C LEU A 521 26.86 20.79 16.26
N ARG A 522 27.21 21.33 17.43
CA ARG A 522 27.34 20.54 18.67
C ARG A 522 26.02 19.90 19.08
N ALA A 523 24.91 20.64 18.99
CA ALA A 523 23.57 20.11 19.26
C ALA A 523 23.18 19.02 18.25
N ALA A 524 23.42 19.24 16.96
CA ALA A 524 23.15 18.25 15.92
C ALA A 524 23.98 16.97 16.10
N HIS A 525 25.25 17.10 16.48
CA HIS A 525 26.13 15.97 16.75
C HIS A 525 25.63 15.14 17.94
N LEU A 526 25.32 15.79 19.06
CA LEU A 526 24.77 15.12 20.24
C LEU A 526 23.44 14.42 19.94
N GLU A 527 22.55 15.09 19.22
CA GLU A 527 21.25 14.51 18.85
C GLU A 527 21.40 13.33 17.90
N ALA A 528 22.26 13.43 16.89
CA ALA A 528 22.54 12.33 15.97
C ALA A 528 23.15 11.12 16.70
N HIS A 529 24.02 11.35 17.68
CA HIS A 529 24.56 10.30 18.54
C HIS A 529 23.46 9.63 19.38
N ASN A 530 22.65 10.43 20.09
CA ASN A 530 21.58 9.94 20.97
C ASN A 530 20.48 9.19 20.23
N THR A 531 20.23 9.56 18.97
CA THR A 531 19.22 8.93 18.11
C THR A 531 19.80 7.85 17.20
N HIS A 532 21.08 7.49 17.36
CA HIS A 532 21.78 6.47 16.57
C HIS A 532 21.71 6.71 15.06
N GLN A 533 21.99 7.95 14.64
CA GLN A 533 22.05 8.38 13.24
C GLN A 533 23.50 8.69 12.85
N PRO A 534 24.37 7.67 12.71
CA PRO A 534 25.81 7.87 12.49
C PRO A 534 26.10 8.64 11.19
N GLY A 535 25.22 8.56 10.20
CA GLY A 535 25.28 9.35 8.96
C GLY A 535 25.23 10.87 9.19
N TRP A 536 24.48 11.34 10.18
CA TRP A 536 24.45 12.75 10.58
C TRP A 536 25.51 13.08 11.64
N GLU A 537 25.89 12.11 12.46
CA GLU A 537 26.93 12.25 13.47
C GLU A 537 28.30 12.57 12.85
N TRP A 538 28.73 11.83 11.82
CA TRP A 538 30.00 12.13 11.15
C TRP A 538 29.95 13.45 10.37
N ARG A 539 28.81 13.78 9.74
CA ARG A 539 28.63 15.03 8.99
C ARG A 539 28.70 16.23 9.93
N SER A 540 28.02 16.19 11.07
CA SER A 540 28.07 17.25 12.08
C SER A 540 29.48 17.43 12.65
N ALA A 541 30.20 16.34 12.94
CA ALA A 541 31.61 16.39 13.37
C ALA A 541 32.52 16.99 12.28
N ALA A 542 32.34 16.60 11.01
CA ALA A 542 33.08 17.16 9.88
C ALA A 542 32.89 18.68 9.75
N TYR A 543 31.64 19.16 9.78
CA TYR A 543 31.36 20.59 9.70
C TYR A 543 31.79 21.35 10.96
N LEU A 544 31.76 20.73 12.13
CA LEU A 544 32.30 21.31 13.36
C LEU A 544 33.82 21.49 13.28
N ALA A 545 34.54 20.51 12.70
CA ALA A 545 35.96 20.63 12.43
C ALA A 545 36.28 21.82 11.51
N GLN A 546 35.48 22.03 10.46
CA GLN A 546 35.63 23.18 9.55
C GLN A 546 35.40 24.51 10.29
N VAL A 547 34.37 24.60 11.13
CA VAL A 547 34.10 25.80 11.95
C VAL A 547 35.25 26.08 12.93
N TYR A 548 35.76 25.06 13.63
CA TYR A 548 36.91 25.24 14.53
C TYR A 548 38.17 25.70 13.79
N ARG A 549 38.42 25.17 12.59
CA ARG A 549 39.54 25.64 11.75
C ARG A 549 39.36 27.10 11.37
N ALA A 550 38.16 27.50 10.95
CA ALA A 550 37.85 28.89 10.62
C ALA A 550 37.97 29.83 11.84
N GLN A 551 37.79 29.32 13.06
CA GLN A 551 38.01 30.03 14.32
C GLN A 551 39.50 30.03 14.78
N GLY A 552 40.41 29.33 14.09
CA GLY A 552 41.81 29.17 14.49
C GLY A 552 42.05 28.18 15.64
N ARG A 553 41.12 27.27 15.90
CA ARG A 553 41.17 26.25 16.95
C ARG A 553 41.63 24.90 16.39
N ASP A 554 42.86 24.85 15.87
CA ASP A 554 43.37 23.70 15.10
C ASP A 554 43.33 22.36 15.87
N ALA A 555 43.68 22.37 17.16
CA ALA A 555 43.63 21.17 17.99
C ALA A 555 42.20 20.63 18.20
N ASP A 556 41.20 21.51 18.20
CA ASP A 556 39.80 21.11 18.30
C ASP A 556 39.30 20.60 16.94
N ALA A 557 39.68 21.30 15.86
CA ALA A 557 39.39 20.88 14.49
C ALA A 557 39.93 19.47 14.17
N GLU A 558 41.17 19.19 14.56
CA GLU A 558 41.79 17.87 14.34
C GLU A 558 41.09 16.76 15.14
N ARG A 559 40.65 17.03 16.37
CA ARG A 559 39.88 16.06 17.17
C ARG A 559 38.55 15.72 16.52
N GLU A 560 37.78 16.71 16.08
CA GLU A 560 36.49 16.49 15.44
C GLU A 560 36.64 15.81 14.06
N ALA A 561 37.66 16.18 13.28
CA ALA A 561 37.95 15.54 12.00
C ALA A 561 38.30 14.06 12.17
N ASN A 562 39.12 13.72 13.18
CA ASN A 562 39.44 12.34 13.52
C ASN A 562 38.22 11.56 14.01
N ALA A 563 37.34 12.20 14.81
CA ALA A 563 36.07 11.59 15.23
C ALA A 563 35.18 11.25 14.02
N ALA A 564 34.99 12.20 13.10
CA ALA A 564 34.24 11.99 11.86
C ALA A 564 34.84 10.84 11.03
N GLN A 565 36.17 10.82 10.87
CA GLN A 565 36.87 9.78 10.11
C GLN A 565 36.72 8.39 10.73
N ASN A 566 36.72 8.29 12.06
CA ASN A 566 36.49 7.02 12.76
C ASN A 566 35.07 6.49 12.53
N ILE A 567 34.04 7.36 12.60
CA ILE A 567 32.66 6.97 12.31
C ILE A 567 32.54 6.50 10.86
N VAL A 568 33.09 7.26 9.90
CA VAL A 568 33.09 6.87 8.47
C VAL A 568 33.76 5.52 8.25
N LYS A 569 34.87 5.24 8.92
CA LYS A 569 35.54 3.94 8.83
C LYS A 569 34.63 2.81 9.30
N THR A 570 33.99 2.95 10.46
CA THR A 570 33.03 1.96 10.98
C THR A 570 31.87 1.74 10.01
N LEU A 571 31.33 2.82 9.42
CA LEU A 571 30.27 2.74 8.41
C LEU A 571 30.74 2.05 7.12
N ALA A 572 31.96 2.32 6.68
CA ALA A 572 32.54 1.68 5.50
C ALA A 572 32.78 0.18 5.74
N ASP A 573 33.22 -0.22 6.93
CA ASP A 573 33.44 -1.64 7.27
C ASP A 573 32.15 -2.47 7.15
N ASN A 574 30.97 -1.85 7.30
CA ASN A 574 29.65 -2.47 7.09
C ASN A 574 29.22 -2.61 5.62
N LEU A 575 29.93 -2.04 4.64
CA LEU A 575 29.63 -2.25 3.21
C LEU A 575 30.21 -3.58 2.73
N ASN A 576 29.58 -4.34 1.84
CA ASN A 576 30.17 -5.59 1.36
C ASN A 576 31.16 -5.41 0.19
N ASP A 577 31.00 -4.34 -0.60
CA ASP A 577 31.78 -4.08 -1.81
C ASP A 577 33.03 -3.24 -1.51
N LEU A 578 34.22 -3.75 -1.82
CA LEU A 578 35.50 -3.07 -1.55
C LEU A 578 35.63 -1.73 -2.28
N THR A 579 35.17 -1.64 -3.53
CA THR A 579 35.24 -0.41 -4.32
C THR A 579 34.36 0.68 -3.71
N ALA A 580 33.15 0.31 -3.27
CA ALA A 580 32.21 1.19 -2.58
C ALA A 580 32.79 1.68 -1.24
N ARG A 581 33.47 0.80 -0.48
CA ARG A 581 34.18 1.18 0.76
C ARG A 581 35.23 2.25 0.49
N GLU A 582 36.12 2.00 -0.46
CA GLU A 582 37.22 2.91 -0.80
C GLU A 582 36.70 4.25 -1.32
N THR A 583 35.67 4.21 -2.18
CA THR A 583 35.01 5.41 -2.70
C THR A 583 34.39 6.23 -1.59
N PHE A 584 33.64 5.59 -0.67
CA PHE A 584 33.00 6.27 0.44
C PHE A 584 34.03 6.93 1.37
N VAL A 585 35.06 6.20 1.79
CA VAL A 585 36.12 6.72 2.66
C VAL A 585 36.86 7.89 2.00
N THR A 586 37.15 7.79 0.71
CA THR A 586 37.87 8.83 -0.04
C THR A 586 37.05 10.11 -0.15
N ARG A 587 35.80 10.02 -0.62
CA ARG A 587 34.90 11.18 -0.76
C ARG A 587 34.53 11.80 0.59
N ALA A 588 34.34 10.98 1.62
CA ALA A 588 34.07 11.48 2.97
C ALA A 588 35.28 12.22 3.55
N ARG A 589 36.51 11.80 3.22
CA ARG A 589 37.74 12.52 3.62
C ARG A 589 37.77 13.93 3.04
N GLU A 590 37.38 14.12 1.78
CA GLU A 590 37.30 15.44 1.15
C GLU A 590 36.35 16.37 1.92
N ILE A 591 35.19 15.85 2.33
CA ILE A 591 34.21 16.59 3.17
C ILE A 591 34.79 16.90 4.55
N ILE A 592 35.40 15.93 5.22
CA ILE A 592 35.95 16.09 6.59
C ILE A 592 37.06 17.16 6.61
N TRP A 593 37.96 17.11 5.63
CA TRP A 593 39.15 17.96 5.63
C TRP A 593 38.97 19.25 4.83
N GLY A 594 37.85 19.44 4.12
CA GLY A 594 37.54 20.67 3.39
C GLY A 594 38.56 20.97 2.29
N ALA A 595 38.82 19.96 1.44
CA ALA A 595 39.72 20.07 0.30
C ALA A 595 39.09 20.82 -0.88
#